data_AF-A0A3M1NLL0-F1
#
_entry.id   AF-A0A3M1NLL0-F1
#
_cell.length_a   1.000
_cell.length_b   1.000
_cell.length_c   1.000
_cell.angle_alpha   90.00
_cell.angle_beta   90.00
_cell.angle_gamma   90.00
#
_symmetry.space_group_name_H-M   'P 1'
#
loop_
_entity.id
_entity.type
_entity.pdbx_description
1 polymer ?
#
loop_
_entity_poly.entity_id
_entity_poly.type
_entity_poly.pdbx_seq_one_letter_code
_entity_poly.pdbx_strand_id
1 'polypeptide(L)'
;MIAAYGSWRSPITAELVAEEGGRFGEIQIENGDVFWIENRPKEKGRNALMCQRSSGEIEEITPATFNVRTRVHEYGGGAFHVSRKNVFFVNYPEDAIYQMLPSRKIQKFYEKPNCRYADLTADWTHRQIICVEEDHGSPSTEPRNAIVAISMNEKEGDSCKILCSGDDFYSNPRVSPDGKFMSWLAWN
;
A
#
# COMPACT_ATOMS: atom_id res chain seq x y z
N MET A 1 -25.60 40.45 17.47
CA MET A 1 -24.33 40.94 18.05
C MET A 1 -23.38 41.16 16.89
N ILE A 2 -22.79 42.35 16.76
CA ILE A 2 -21.76 42.64 15.74
C ILE A 2 -20.42 42.26 16.35
N ALA A 3 -19.60 41.50 15.62
CA ALA A 3 -18.28 41.07 16.07
C ALA A 3 -17.26 41.19 14.91
N ALA A 4 -16.01 41.48 15.25
CA ALA A 4 -14.93 41.64 14.26
C ALA A 4 -14.65 40.32 13.53
N TYR A 5 -14.17 40.40 12.29
CA TYR A 5 -13.76 39.24 11.52
C TYR A 5 -12.72 38.40 12.30
N GLY A 6 -12.91 37.08 12.33
CA GLY A 6 -12.07 36.14 13.07
C GLY A 6 -12.38 35.98 14.57
N SER A 7 -13.32 36.76 15.13
CA SER A 7 -13.68 36.70 16.56
C SER A 7 -15.04 36.05 16.84
N TRP A 8 -15.68 35.52 15.81
CA TRP A 8 -16.96 34.82 15.95
C TRP A 8 -16.72 33.52 16.71
N ARG A 9 -17.53 33.25 17.73
CA ARG A 9 -17.49 31.96 18.41
C ARG A 9 -17.92 30.88 17.42
N SER A 10 -16.98 29.99 17.09
CA SER A 10 -17.22 28.85 16.22
C SER A 10 -17.56 27.61 17.07
N PRO A 11 -18.62 26.86 16.75
CA PRO A 11 -18.84 25.53 17.31
C PRO A 11 -17.85 24.48 16.75
N ILE A 12 -17.18 24.79 15.65
CA ILE A 12 -16.15 23.95 15.03
C ILE A 12 -14.82 24.26 15.72
N THR A 13 -14.35 23.34 16.55
CA THR A 13 -13.06 23.44 17.25
C THR A 13 -11.93 22.82 16.44
N ALA A 14 -10.67 23.12 16.79
CA ALA A 14 -9.51 22.50 16.14
C ALA A 14 -9.49 20.98 16.35
N GLU A 15 -9.93 20.53 17.53
CA GLU A 15 -10.09 19.11 17.86
C GLU A 15 -11.14 18.47 16.95
N LEU A 16 -12.32 19.07 16.77
CA LEU A 16 -13.37 18.53 15.89
C LEU A 16 -12.86 18.32 14.46
N VAL A 17 -12.13 19.30 13.92
CA VAL A 17 -11.55 19.21 12.56
C VAL A 17 -10.49 18.11 12.47
N ALA A 18 -9.67 17.93 13.51
CA ALA A 18 -8.68 16.87 13.56
C ALA A 18 -9.32 15.48 13.72
N GLU A 19 -10.50 15.39 14.34
CA GLU A 19 -11.22 14.15 14.57
C GLU A 19 -12.08 13.68 13.38
N GLU A 20 -12.71 14.60 12.63
CA GLU A 20 -13.58 14.28 11.49
C GLU A 20 -12.82 13.95 10.18
N GLY A 21 -11.49 13.80 10.24
CA GLY A 21 -10.61 13.67 9.08
C GLY A 21 -10.40 12.27 8.51
N GLY A 22 -11.37 11.36 8.61
CA GLY A 22 -11.27 10.02 8.02
C GLY A 22 -11.15 10.10 6.49
N ARG A 23 -9.93 10.04 5.96
CA ARG A 23 -9.71 9.96 4.51
C ARG A 23 -9.83 8.51 4.07
N PHE A 24 -10.72 8.30 3.10
CA PHE A 24 -10.83 7.05 2.37
C PHE A 24 -9.97 7.14 1.10
N GLY A 25 -9.16 6.13 0.85
CA GLY A 25 -8.29 6.06 -0.32
C GLY A 25 -8.14 4.63 -0.81
N GLU A 26 -7.59 4.50 -2.03
CA GLU A 26 -7.19 3.22 -2.63
C GLU A 26 -8.28 2.13 -2.54
N ILE A 27 -9.20 2.09 -3.50
CA ILE A 27 -10.29 1.12 -3.52
C ILE A 27 -9.94 -0.07 -4.41
N GLN A 28 -10.17 -1.30 -3.94
CA GLN A 28 -10.14 -2.52 -4.74
C GLN A 28 -11.38 -3.37 -4.50
N ILE A 29 -11.86 -4.03 -5.55
CA ILE A 29 -12.99 -4.95 -5.48
C ILE A 29 -12.47 -6.35 -5.83
N GLU A 30 -12.75 -7.32 -4.98
CA GLU A 30 -12.38 -8.71 -5.21
C GLU A 30 -13.55 -9.62 -4.80
N ASN A 31 -14.06 -10.41 -5.75
CA ASN A 31 -15.19 -11.34 -5.55
C ASN A 31 -16.43 -10.72 -4.87
N GLY A 32 -16.72 -9.44 -5.15
CA GLY A 32 -17.88 -8.72 -4.61
C GLY A 32 -17.65 -8.07 -3.24
N ASP A 33 -16.48 -8.27 -2.63
CA ASP A 33 -16.07 -7.54 -1.44
C ASP A 33 -15.31 -6.27 -1.84
N VAL A 34 -15.55 -5.17 -1.12
CA VAL A 34 -14.92 -3.85 -1.38
C VAL A 34 -13.89 -3.58 -0.31
N PHE A 35 -12.65 -3.29 -0.71
CA PHE A 35 -11.54 -2.98 0.18
C PHE A 35 -11.09 -1.54 0.00
N TRP A 36 -10.73 -0.86 1.09
CA TRP A 36 -10.21 0.50 1.06
C TRP A 36 -9.23 0.78 2.20
N ILE A 37 -8.43 1.82 2.03
CA ILE A 37 -7.62 2.40 3.10
C ILE A 37 -8.40 3.49 3.81
N GLU A 38 -8.45 3.42 5.13
CA GLU A 38 -9.05 4.45 5.99
C GLU A 38 -8.01 5.02 6.95
N ASN A 39 -7.84 6.34 6.95
CA ASN A 39 -6.96 7.00 7.91
C ASN A 39 -7.58 7.01 9.32
N ARG A 40 -6.77 6.74 10.34
CA ARG A 40 -7.14 6.73 11.76
C ARG A 40 -6.39 7.83 12.52
N PRO A 41 -6.87 9.10 12.53
CA PRO A 41 -6.20 10.21 13.21
C PRO A 41 -5.91 9.95 14.69
N LYS A 42 -6.88 9.35 15.41
CA LYS A 42 -6.76 9.02 16.85
C LYS A 42 -5.79 7.88 17.15
N GLU A 43 -5.32 7.17 16.12
CA GLU A 43 -4.41 6.02 16.23
C GLU A 43 -3.05 6.36 15.61
N LYS A 44 -2.50 7.51 15.99
CA LYS A 44 -1.23 8.05 15.48
C LYS A 44 -1.23 8.27 13.96
N GLY A 45 -2.41 8.51 13.37
CA GLY A 45 -2.57 8.73 11.94
C GLY A 45 -2.30 7.51 11.07
N ARG A 46 -2.32 6.29 11.63
CA ARG A 46 -2.12 5.06 10.83
C ARG A 46 -3.22 4.90 9.79
N ASN A 47 -2.91 4.15 8.74
CA ASN A 47 -3.85 3.73 7.71
C ASN A 47 -4.27 2.27 7.97
N ALA A 48 -5.57 2.05 8.12
CA ALA A 48 -6.18 0.74 8.28
C ALA A 48 -6.68 0.23 6.94
N LEU A 49 -6.47 -1.06 6.63
CA LEU A 49 -7.19 -1.70 5.54
C LEU A 49 -8.55 -2.16 6.04
N MET A 50 -9.60 -1.75 5.36
CA MET A 50 -10.99 -2.05 5.68
C MET A 50 -11.60 -2.91 4.58
N CYS A 51 -12.67 -3.61 4.92
CA CYS A 51 -13.45 -4.38 3.95
C CYS A 51 -14.93 -4.26 4.25
N GLN A 52 -15.72 -4.03 3.20
CA GLN A 52 -17.16 -4.28 3.19
C GLN A 52 -17.38 -5.59 2.44
N ARG A 53 -17.91 -6.57 3.16
CA ARG A 53 -18.34 -7.85 2.59
C ARG A 53 -19.53 -7.64 1.67
N SER A 54 -19.69 -8.55 0.72
CA SER A 54 -20.91 -8.64 -0.11
C SER A 54 -22.21 -8.76 0.70
N SER A 55 -22.15 -9.20 1.96
CA SER A 55 -23.27 -9.18 2.92
C SER A 55 -23.63 -7.79 3.46
N GLY A 56 -22.78 -6.79 3.23
CA GLY A 56 -22.87 -5.43 3.78
C GLY A 56 -22.10 -5.22 5.08
N GLU A 57 -21.58 -6.29 5.70
CA GLU A 57 -20.77 -6.21 6.93
C GLU A 57 -19.45 -5.47 6.67
N ILE A 58 -19.10 -4.53 7.54
CA ILE A 58 -17.85 -3.77 7.47
C ILE A 58 -16.92 -4.21 8.60
N GLU A 59 -15.69 -4.54 8.26
CA GLU A 59 -14.65 -4.94 9.22
C GLU A 59 -13.30 -4.30 8.90
N GLU A 60 -12.50 -4.09 9.94
CA GLU A 60 -11.08 -3.78 9.78
C GLU A 60 -10.30 -5.08 9.53
N ILE A 61 -9.54 -5.11 8.45
CA ILE A 61 -8.81 -6.29 7.98
C ILE A 61 -7.46 -6.43 8.69
N THR A 62 -6.78 -5.32 8.93
CA THR A 62 -5.44 -5.31 9.54
C THR A 62 -5.51 -4.97 11.03
N PRO A 63 -4.78 -5.67 11.91
CA PRO A 63 -4.66 -5.28 13.31
C PRO A 63 -4.10 -3.86 13.49
N ALA A 64 -4.43 -3.22 14.61
CA ALA A 64 -4.00 -1.84 14.93
C ALA A 64 -2.48 -1.63 15.02
N THR A 65 -1.69 -2.71 15.07
CA THR A 65 -0.23 -2.69 15.02
C THR A 65 0.34 -2.39 13.63
N PHE A 66 -0.49 -2.47 12.58
CA PHE A 66 -0.08 -2.23 11.20
C PHE A 66 -0.50 -0.85 10.71
N ASN A 67 0.34 -0.27 9.85
CA ASN A 67 0.06 0.98 9.15
C ASN A 67 0.22 0.74 7.65
N VAL A 68 -0.91 0.52 6.96
CA VAL A 68 -0.95 0.18 5.53
C VAL A 68 -0.68 1.41 4.69
N ARG A 69 0.61 1.68 4.46
CA ARG A 69 1.08 2.89 3.80
C ARG A 69 2.47 2.65 3.23
N THR A 70 2.75 3.30 2.11
CA THR A 70 4.07 3.37 1.50
C THR A 70 4.56 4.82 1.39
N ARG A 71 5.86 4.96 1.14
CA ARG A 71 6.59 6.22 0.93
C ARG A 71 7.31 6.29 -0.40
N VAL A 72 7.08 5.35 -1.31
CA VAL A 72 7.63 5.46 -2.67
C VAL A 72 7.24 6.83 -3.25
N HIS A 73 8.23 7.52 -3.79
CA HIS A 73 8.16 8.90 -4.29
C HIS A 73 7.74 9.93 -3.25
N GLU A 74 7.90 9.64 -1.95
CA GLU A 74 7.50 10.45 -0.78
C GLU A 74 5.99 10.73 -0.63
N TYR A 75 5.21 10.60 -1.70
CA TYR A 75 3.75 10.70 -1.69
C TYR A 75 3.07 9.39 -1.27
N GLY A 76 3.63 8.26 -1.69
CA GLY A 76 3.03 6.94 -1.54
C GLY A 76 1.90 6.64 -2.52
N GLY A 77 1.20 5.53 -2.30
CA GLY A 77 0.13 5.02 -3.17
C GLY A 77 0.29 3.53 -3.50
N GLY A 78 -0.82 2.83 -3.71
CA GLY A 78 -0.79 1.40 -4.05
C GLY A 78 -0.21 0.54 -2.93
N ALA A 79 -0.53 0.87 -1.68
CA ALA A 79 0.03 0.24 -0.49
C ALA A 79 -0.51 -1.18 -0.27
N PHE A 80 -1.54 -1.62 -0.99
CA PHE A 80 -2.06 -2.97 -0.88
C PHE A 80 -2.57 -3.54 -2.21
N HIS A 81 -2.70 -4.86 -2.24
CA HIS A 81 -3.33 -5.60 -3.31
C HIS A 81 -4.11 -6.79 -2.75
N VAL A 82 -5.35 -6.96 -3.19
CA VAL A 82 -6.20 -8.10 -2.82
C VAL A 82 -6.43 -8.97 -4.04
N SER A 83 -6.17 -10.27 -3.90
CA SER A 83 -6.46 -11.23 -4.96
C SER A 83 -6.55 -12.64 -4.40
N ARG A 84 -7.51 -13.44 -4.88
CA ARG A 84 -7.70 -14.85 -4.46
C ARG A 84 -7.72 -15.01 -2.93
N LYS A 85 -8.42 -14.11 -2.24
CA LYS A 85 -8.55 -14.04 -0.76
C LYS A 85 -7.22 -13.81 -0.01
N ASN A 86 -6.13 -13.51 -0.71
CA ASN A 86 -4.89 -13.03 -0.11
C ASN A 86 -4.90 -11.51 -0.12
N VAL A 87 -4.28 -10.92 0.89
CA VAL A 87 -3.97 -9.49 0.92
C VAL A 87 -2.47 -9.34 1.02
N PHE A 88 -1.89 -8.58 0.11
CA PHE A 88 -0.50 -8.12 0.20
C PHE A 88 -0.53 -6.64 0.53
N PHE A 89 0.30 -6.19 1.46
CA PHE A 89 0.31 -4.79 1.84
C PHE A 89 1.66 -4.34 2.38
N VAL A 90 1.97 -3.05 2.26
CA VAL A 90 3.19 -2.43 2.78
C VAL A 90 2.94 -1.91 4.19
N ASN A 91 3.84 -2.24 5.12
CA ASN A 91 3.77 -1.76 6.49
C ASN A 91 4.78 -0.62 6.73
N TYR A 92 4.29 0.60 6.96
CA TYR A 92 5.09 1.83 6.97
C TYR A 92 6.22 1.97 7.99
N PRO A 93 6.22 1.39 9.21
CA PRO A 93 7.43 1.53 10.02
C PRO A 93 8.60 0.69 9.48
N GLU A 94 8.33 -0.36 8.72
CA GLU A 94 9.34 -1.33 8.28
C GLU A 94 9.66 -1.24 6.78
N ASP A 95 8.87 -0.49 6.01
CA ASP A 95 8.90 -0.47 4.54
C ASP A 95 8.89 -1.88 3.92
N ALA A 96 8.29 -2.85 4.61
CA ALA A 96 8.25 -4.25 4.22
C ALA A 96 6.87 -4.63 3.69
N ILE A 97 6.84 -5.60 2.77
CA ILE A 97 5.61 -6.21 2.28
C ILE A 97 5.21 -7.33 3.23
N TYR A 98 3.94 -7.33 3.63
CA TYR A 98 3.28 -8.37 4.40
C TYR A 98 2.24 -9.08 3.55
N GLN A 99 2.00 -10.35 3.87
CA GLN A 99 0.92 -11.14 3.31
C GLN A 99 -0.01 -11.56 4.44
N MET A 100 -1.31 -11.30 4.25
CA MET A 100 -2.37 -11.93 5.00
C MET A 100 -2.97 -13.06 4.16
N LEU A 101 -2.88 -14.27 4.68
CA LEU A 101 -3.47 -15.47 4.09
C LEU A 101 -4.99 -15.49 4.29
N PRO A 102 -5.74 -16.32 3.53
CA PRO A 102 -7.18 -16.49 3.74
C PRO A 102 -7.57 -16.90 5.18
N SER A 103 -6.65 -17.55 5.90
CA SER A 103 -6.80 -17.91 7.32
C SER A 103 -6.66 -16.73 8.29
N ARG A 104 -6.48 -15.51 7.78
CA ARG A 104 -6.13 -14.28 8.54
C ARG A 104 -4.77 -14.31 9.22
N LYS A 105 -3.96 -15.34 8.98
CA LYS A 105 -2.56 -15.32 9.39
C LYS A 105 -1.81 -14.26 8.59
N ILE A 106 -1.20 -13.31 9.29
CA ILE A 106 -0.31 -12.31 8.72
C ILE A 106 1.14 -12.76 8.88
N GLN A 107 1.93 -12.62 7.82
CA GLN A 107 3.36 -12.91 7.84
C GLN A 107 4.11 -11.86 7.03
N LYS A 108 5.34 -11.55 7.44
CA LYS A 108 6.24 -10.74 6.62
C LYS A 108 6.53 -11.52 5.33
N PHE A 109 6.24 -10.90 4.20
CA PHE A 109 6.37 -11.53 2.89
C PHE A 109 7.73 -11.22 2.27
N TYR A 110 8.14 -9.96 2.30
CA TYR A 110 9.42 -9.54 1.75
C TYR A 110 9.91 -8.24 2.39
N GLU A 111 11.22 -8.17 2.62
CA GLU A 111 11.91 -6.96 2.99
C GLU A 111 13.32 -6.96 2.41
N LYS A 112 13.82 -5.77 2.10
CA LYS A 112 15.20 -5.52 1.72
C LYS A 112 15.62 -4.21 2.39
N PRO A 113 16.79 -4.13 3.04
CA PRO A 113 17.25 -2.91 3.68
C PRO A 113 17.23 -1.71 2.72
N ASN A 114 16.81 -0.55 3.23
CA ASN A 114 16.75 0.72 2.50
C ASN A 114 15.88 0.71 1.23
N CYS A 115 14.99 -0.27 1.08
CA CYS A 115 14.07 -0.33 -0.06
C CYS A 115 12.64 -0.08 0.41
N ARG A 116 11.86 0.59 -0.43
CA ARG A 116 10.43 0.83 -0.25
C ARG A 116 9.67 0.23 -1.42
N TYR A 117 8.41 -0.14 -1.19
CA TYR A 117 7.59 -0.82 -2.20
C TYR A 117 6.25 -0.15 -2.38
N ALA A 118 5.71 -0.16 -3.60
CA ALA A 118 4.40 0.41 -3.92
C ALA A 118 3.78 -0.28 -5.14
N ASP A 119 2.51 0.03 -5.42
CA ASP A 119 1.75 -0.49 -6.56
C ASP A 119 1.82 -2.01 -6.71
N LEU A 120 1.53 -2.73 -5.63
CA LEU A 120 1.54 -4.20 -5.62
C LEU A 120 0.51 -4.78 -6.62
N THR A 121 0.90 -5.81 -7.36
CA THR A 121 -0.01 -6.63 -8.17
C THR A 121 0.42 -8.10 -8.14
N ALA A 122 -0.55 -9.02 -8.08
CA ALA A 122 -0.25 -10.44 -8.09
C ALA A 122 -0.16 -11.02 -9.51
N ASP A 123 0.88 -11.79 -9.76
CA ASP A 123 1.02 -12.68 -10.91
C ASP A 123 0.93 -14.12 -10.43
N TRP A 124 -0.30 -14.66 -10.46
CA TRP A 124 -0.56 -16.02 -10.01
C TRP A 124 -0.06 -17.09 -10.97
N THR A 125 0.18 -16.76 -12.24
CA THR A 125 0.72 -17.70 -13.23
C THR A 125 2.16 -18.05 -12.87
N HIS A 126 2.98 -17.04 -12.54
CA HIS A 126 4.37 -17.24 -12.13
C HIS A 126 4.57 -17.31 -10.61
N ARG A 127 3.48 -17.15 -9.83
CA ARG A 127 3.46 -17.16 -8.36
C ARG A 127 4.42 -16.11 -7.77
N GLN A 128 4.21 -14.85 -8.12
CA GLN A 128 5.02 -13.72 -7.70
C GLN A 128 4.18 -12.46 -7.47
N ILE A 129 4.67 -11.54 -6.63
CA ILE A 129 4.18 -10.17 -6.51
C ILE A 129 5.05 -9.28 -7.38
N ILE A 130 4.43 -8.52 -8.26
CA ILE A 130 5.10 -7.47 -9.02
C ILE A 130 4.80 -6.13 -8.36
N CYS A 131 5.81 -5.29 -8.21
CA CYS A 131 5.65 -3.98 -7.60
C CYS A 131 6.74 -3.00 -8.06
N VAL A 132 6.55 -1.74 -7.70
CA VAL A 132 7.62 -0.73 -7.76
C VAL A 132 8.50 -0.92 -6.52
N GLU A 133 9.81 -1.01 -6.71
CA GLU A 133 10.84 -0.88 -5.67
C GLU A 133 11.53 0.48 -5.82
N GLU A 134 11.66 1.22 -4.71
CA GLU A 134 12.48 2.42 -4.59
C GLU A 134 13.65 2.09 -3.65
N ASP A 135 14.84 1.92 -4.21
CA ASP A 135 16.07 1.54 -3.50
C ASP A 135 16.87 2.80 -3.15
N HIS A 136 16.95 3.13 -1.86
CA HIS A 136 17.67 4.28 -1.33
C HIS A 136 19.17 4.03 -1.15
N GLY A 137 19.66 2.80 -1.37
CA GLY A 137 21.08 2.47 -1.33
C GLY A 137 21.81 3.06 -0.12
N SER A 138 22.65 4.08 -0.38
CA SER A 138 23.33 4.89 0.63
C SER A 138 22.65 6.26 0.79
N PRO A 139 22.68 6.90 1.97
CA PRO A 139 21.97 8.17 2.23
C PRO A 139 22.32 9.35 1.31
N SER A 140 23.42 9.27 0.56
CA SER A 140 23.91 10.31 -0.35
C SER A 140 23.65 10.02 -1.82
N THR A 141 22.93 8.95 -2.15
CA THR A 141 22.58 8.60 -3.53
C THR A 141 21.10 8.85 -3.76
N GLU A 142 20.79 9.40 -4.93
CA GLU A 142 19.39 9.49 -5.39
C GLU A 142 18.77 8.08 -5.40
N PRO A 143 17.51 7.92 -4.93
CA PRO A 143 16.83 6.64 -4.96
C PRO A 143 16.70 6.10 -6.37
N ARG A 144 16.87 4.79 -6.54
CA ARG A 144 16.69 4.11 -7.82
C ARG A 144 15.34 3.41 -7.84
N ASN A 145 14.54 3.70 -8.86
CA ASN A 145 13.26 3.05 -9.05
C ASN A 145 13.37 1.87 -10.02
N ALA A 146 12.61 0.81 -9.76
CA ALA A 146 12.53 -0.35 -10.64
C ALA A 146 11.17 -1.04 -10.52
N ILE A 147 10.77 -1.77 -11.58
CA ILE A 147 9.73 -2.80 -11.45
C ILE A 147 10.42 -4.10 -11.05
N VAL A 148 9.98 -4.70 -9.95
CA VAL A 148 10.53 -5.95 -9.42
C VAL A 148 9.47 -7.04 -9.32
N ALA A 149 9.91 -8.29 -9.35
CA ALA A 149 9.10 -9.48 -9.12
C ALA A 149 9.61 -10.25 -7.90
N ILE A 150 8.74 -10.44 -6.92
CA ILE A 150 9.03 -11.10 -5.66
C ILE A 150 8.29 -12.46 -5.61
N SER A 151 9.04 -13.55 -5.58
CA SER A 151 8.53 -14.92 -5.58
C SER A 151 7.68 -15.22 -4.34
N MET A 152 6.55 -15.91 -4.54
CA MET A 152 5.71 -16.45 -3.47
C MET A 152 6.19 -17.83 -2.99
N ASN A 153 7.19 -18.44 -3.64
CA ASN A 153 7.41 -19.88 -3.55
C ASN A 153 8.52 -20.30 -2.60
N GLU A 154 9.54 -19.49 -2.31
CA GLU A 154 10.74 -20.04 -1.69
C GLU A 154 11.45 -19.19 -0.62
N LYS A 155 12.07 -19.98 0.26
CA LYS A 155 12.94 -19.69 1.41
C LYS A 155 14.20 -18.96 0.93
N GLU A 156 14.60 -17.98 1.73
CA GLU A 156 15.91 -17.29 1.77
C GLU A 156 16.84 -17.43 0.54
N GLY A 157 17.11 -16.32 -0.14
CA GLY A 157 18.35 -16.15 -0.90
C GLY A 157 18.28 -15.28 -2.14
N ASP A 158 17.19 -15.35 -2.91
CA ASP A 158 17.04 -14.55 -4.14
C ASP A 158 15.56 -14.44 -4.57
N SER A 159 14.70 -14.06 -3.62
CA SER A 159 13.26 -14.02 -3.86
C SER A 159 12.81 -12.83 -4.71
N CYS A 160 13.69 -11.87 -5.06
CA CYS A 160 13.33 -10.66 -5.79
C CYS A 160 14.18 -10.47 -7.05
N LYS A 161 13.54 -10.23 -8.19
CA LYS A 161 14.17 -10.01 -9.49
C LYS A 161 13.75 -8.66 -10.08
N ILE A 162 14.71 -7.88 -10.55
CA ILE A 162 14.42 -6.68 -11.35
C ILE A 162 13.89 -7.09 -12.73
N LEU A 163 12.71 -6.59 -13.09
CA LEU A 163 12.10 -6.77 -14.40
C LEU A 163 12.36 -5.59 -15.34
N CYS A 164 12.38 -4.38 -14.81
CA CYS A 164 12.62 -3.15 -15.57
C CYS A 164 13.30 -2.10 -14.68
N SER A 165 14.27 -1.38 -15.23
CA SER A 165 14.99 -0.27 -14.58
C SER A 165 15.65 0.62 -15.63
N GLY A 166 16.06 1.83 -15.23
CA GLY A 166 16.79 2.78 -16.07
C GLY A 166 16.16 4.16 -16.19
N ASP A 167 14.85 4.28 -15.92
CA ASP A 167 14.13 5.55 -15.81
C ASP A 167 14.08 6.04 -14.36
N ASP A 168 13.88 7.34 -14.16
CA ASP A 168 13.83 7.91 -12.80
C ASP A 168 12.59 7.46 -12.04
N PHE A 169 11.46 7.22 -12.72
CA PHE A 169 10.19 6.84 -12.09
C PHE A 169 9.48 5.69 -12.81
N TYR A 170 8.81 4.86 -12.02
CA TYR A 170 7.95 3.76 -12.47
C TYR A 170 6.63 3.76 -11.71
N SER A 171 5.53 3.40 -12.37
CA SER A 171 4.23 3.24 -11.72
C SER A 171 3.33 2.24 -12.43
N ASN A 172 2.30 1.79 -11.72
CA ASN A 172 1.19 0.99 -12.21
C ASN A 172 1.59 -0.28 -13.01
N PRO A 173 2.48 -1.14 -12.50
CA PRO A 173 2.64 -2.47 -13.08
C PRO A 173 1.29 -3.21 -13.08
N ARG A 174 0.88 -3.73 -14.24
CA ARG A 174 -0.34 -4.54 -14.39
C ARG A 174 -0.01 -5.79 -15.18
N VAL A 175 -0.44 -6.92 -14.65
CA VAL A 175 -0.23 -8.24 -15.25
C VAL A 175 -1.52 -8.68 -15.92
N SER A 176 -1.40 -9.14 -17.16
CA SER A 176 -2.53 -9.76 -17.87
C SER A 176 -3.03 -11.01 -17.13
N PRO A 177 -4.33 -11.36 -17.24
CA PRO A 177 -4.89 -12.50 -16.49
C PRO A 177 -4.20 -13.86 -16.74
N ASP A 178 -3.59 -14.04 -17.91
CA ASP A 178 -2.85 -15.26 -18.26
C ASP A 178 -1.34 -15.17 -17.94
N GLY A 179 -0.87 -14.02 -17.45
CA GLY A 179 0.52 -13.78 -17.09
C GLY A 179 1.46 -13.54 -18.28
N LYS A 180 0.97 -13.54 -19.53
CA LYS A 180 1.86 -13.44 -20.71
C LYS A 180 2.36 -12.04 -21.00
N PHE A 181 1.59 -11.04 -20.59
CA PHE A 181 1.88 -9.64 -20.82
C PHE A 181 1.87 -8.85 -19.51
N MET A 182 2.68 -7.80 -19.48
CA MET A 182 2.71 -6.81 -18.42
C MET A 182 2.81 -5.42 -19.03
N SER A 183 2.17 -4.43 -18.41
CA SER A 183 2.29 -3.02 -18.74
C SER A 183 2.65 -2.20 -17.51
N TRP A 184 3.33 -1.07 -17.71
CA TRP A 184 3.68 -0.10 -16.66
C TRP A 184 3.81 1.30 -17.28
N LEU A 185 3.90 2.32 -16.42
CA LEU A 185 4.27 3.69 -16.78
C LEU A 185 5.71 3.95 -16.34
N ALA A 186 6.48 4.70 -17.15
CA ALA A 186 7.84 5.12 -16.84
C ALA A 186 8.13 6.53 -17.39
N TRP A 187 8.92 7.33 -16.68
CA TRP A 187 9.35 8.67 -17.10
C TRP A 187 10.60 9.14 -16.34
N ASN A 188 11.20 10.23 -16.84
CA ASN A 188 12.29 10.97 -16.20
C ASN A 188 11.79 12.34 -15.75
#